data_AF-A0A0B6Z5Q5-F1
#
_entry.id   AF-A0A0B6Z5Q5-F1
#
_cell.length_a   1.000
_cell.length_b   1.000
_cell.length_c   1.000
_cell.angle_alpha   90.00
_cell.angle_beta   90.00
_cell.angle_gamma   90.00
#
_symmetry.space_group_name_H-M   'P 1'
#
loop_
_entity.id
_entity.type
_entity.pdbx_description
1 polymer ?
#
loop_
_entity_poly.entity_id
_entity_poly.type
_entity_poly.pdbx_seq_one_letter_code
_entity_poly.pdbx_strand_id
1 'polypeptide(L)' 'DDDDNDDVAVTVDSSGFMEEFFEQVDEIREMIDKIALNVDEVKKKHSAILSAPQTDDKMKEDLEELMSEIKKNANKVR' A
#
# COMPACT_ATOMS: atom_id res chain seq x y z
N ASP A 1 27.12 26.51 27.28
CA ASP A 1 27.43 26.25 25.87
C ASP A 1 27.59 24.76 25.67
N ASP A 2 26.60 23.94 25.36
CA ASP A 2 25.16 24.10 25.15
C ASP A 2 24.60 22.68 25.43
N ASP A 3 23.81 22.53 26.48
CA ASP A 3 23.05 21.29 26.74
C ASP A 3 21.61 21.54 26.31
N ASP A 4 21.43 21.86 25.02
CA ASP A 4 20.13 21.86 24.35
C ASP A 4 19.79 20.42 23.96
N ASN A 5 19.66 19.57 24.98
CA ASN A 5 18.76 18.42 24.88
C ASN A 5 17.35 18.99 25.05
N ASP A 6 16.86 19.61 23.97
CA ASP A 6 15.47 20.02 23.80
C ASP A 6 14.63 18.74 23.85
N ASP A 7 14.33 18.32 25.08
CA ASP A 7 13.27 17.39 25.42
C ASP A 7 12.00 18.03 24.88
N VAL A 8 11.70 17.77 23.60
CA VAL A 8 10.42 18.05 22.98
C VAL A 8 9.42 17.10 23.63
N ALA A 9 9.10 17.37 24.89
CA ALA A 9 7.99 16.79 25.59
C ALA A 9 6.72 17.29 24.88
N VAL A 10 6.33 16.58 23.83
CA VAL A 10 5.05 16.79 23.18
C VAL A 10 4.02 16.37 24.22
N THR A 11 3.51 17.34 24.99
CA THR A 11 2.32 17.19 25.82
C THR A 11 1.13 17.10 24.88
N VAL A 12 1.05 15.99 24.16
CA VAL A 12 -0.12 15.60 23.40
C VAL A 12 -1.19 15.27 24.41
N ASP A 13 -2.40 15.75 24.18
CA ASP A 13 -3.62 15.17 24.75
C ASP A 13 -3.66 13.67 24.37
N SER A 14 -3.01 12.84 25.19
CA SER A 14 -2.27 11.64 24.74
C SER A 14 -3.18 10.48 24.31
N SER A 15 -4.49 10.58 24.50
CA SER A 15 -5.42 9.51 24.16
C SER A 15 -5.96 9.66 22.73
N GLY A 16 -6.43 10.84 22.33
CA GLY A 16 -7.10 11.03 21.03
C GLY A 16 -6.13 11.09 19.84
N PHE A 17 -4.97 11.73 20.01
CA PHE A 17 -3.95 11.78 18.96
C PHE A 17 -3.23 10.45 18.75
N MET A 18 -3.01 9.68 19.82
CA MET A 18 -2.42 8.34 19.70
C MET A 18 -3.39 7.38 19.02
N GLU A 19 -4.70 7.50 19.29
CA GLU A 19 -5.75 6.75 18.59
C GLU A 19 -5.74 7.04 17.09
N GLU A 20 -5.75 8.32 16.68
CA GLU A 20 -5.66 8.73 15.28
C GLU A 20 -4.34 8.25 14.62
N PHE A 21 -3.22 8.30 15.35
CA PHE A 21 -1.94 7.81 14.86
C PHE A 21 -1.96 6.30 14.62
N PHE A 22 -2.53 5.51 15.54
CA PHE A 22 -2.64 4.06 15.36
C PHE A 22 -3.62 3.69 14.24
N GLU A 23 -4.73 4.41 14.09
CA GLU A 23 -5.65 4.25 12.96
C GLU A 23 -4.93 4.46 11.62
N GLN A 24 -4.12 5.52 11.50
CA GLN A 24 -3.33 5.77 10.29
C GLN A 24 -2.29 4.67 10.03
N VAL A 25 -1.61 4.18 11.07
CA VAL A 25 -0.64 3.08 10.94
C VAL A 25 -1.31 1.79 10.46
N ASP A 26 -2.49 1.46 10.99
CA ASP A 26 -3.22 0.28 10.58
C ASP A 26 -3.79 0.43 9.15
N GLU A 27 -4.25 1.62 8.76
CA GLU A 27 -4.64 1.89 7.36
C GLU A 27 -3.46 1.69 6.40
N ILE A 28 -2.27 2.18 6.76
CA ILE A 28 -1.05 2.01 5.95
C ILE A 28 -0.69 0.52 5.84
N ARG A 29 -0.77 -0.24 6.94
CA ARG A 29 -0.53 -1.70 6.92
C ARG A 29 -1.51 -2.41 5.99
N GLU A 30 -2.80 -2.12 6.08
CA GLU A 30 -3.79 -2.69 5.18
C GLU A 30 -3.50 -2.32 3.71
N MET A 31 -3.07 -1.09 3.43
CA MET A 31 -2.68 -0.67 2.08
C MET A 31 -1.48 -1.48 1.57
N ILE A 32 -0.48 -1.74 2.40
CA ILE A 32 0.67 -2.57 2.06
C ILE A 32 0.23 -4.01 1.75
N ASP A 33 -0.64 -4.60 2.58
CA ASP A 33 -1.17 -5.95 2.35
C ASP A 33 -1.98 -6.03 1.05
N LYS A 34 -2.81 -5.02 0.77
CA LYS A 34 -3.55 -4.90 -0.51
C LYS A 34 -2.60 -4.82 -1.71
N ILE A 35 -1.50 -4.06 -1.61
CA ILE A 35 -0.49 -4.01 -2.68
C ILE A 35 0.16 -5.39 -2.88
N ALA A 36 0.52 -6.09 -1.79
CA ALA A 36 1.14 -7.41 -1.88
C ALA A 36 0.22 -8.43 -2.56
N LEU A 37 -1.07 -8.44 -2.18
CA LEU A 37 -2.10 -9.27 -2.82
C LEU A 37 -2.25 -8.97 -4.31
N ASN A 38 -2.38 -7.69 -4.67
CA ASN A 38 -2.53 -7.28 -6.07
C ASN A 38 -1.29 -7.69 -6.89
N VAL A 39 -0.08 -7.57 -6.34
CA VAL A 39 1.16 -8.01 -7.01
C VAL A 39 1.16 -9.52 -7.29
N ASP A 40 0.70 -10.34 -6.35
CA ASP A 40 0.63 -11.79 -6.55
C ASP A 40 -0.44 -12.18 -7.56
N GLU A 41 -1.57 -11.46 -7.61
CA GLU A 41 -2.60 -11.68 -8.62
C GLU A 41 -2.11 -11.29 -10.02
N VAL A 42 -1.39 -10.17 -10.14
CA VAL A 42 -0.71 -9.75 -11.39
C VAL A 42 0.23 -10.85 -11.87
N LYS A 43 1.07 -11.44 -11.01
CA LYS A 43 1.96 -12.55 -11.40
C LYS A 43 1.19 -13.74 -11.96
N LYS A 44 0.07 -14.13 -11.31
CA LYS A 44 -0.76 -15.25 -11.76
C LYS A 44 -1.42 -14.97 -13.11
N LYS A 45 -2.07 -13.82 -13.27
CA LYS A 45 -2.70 -13.43 -14.55
C LYS A 45 -1.67 -13.29 -15.65
N HIS A 46 -0.51 -12.71 -15.36
CA HIS A 46 0.57 -12.58 -16.34
C HIS A 46 1.12 -13.94 -16.77
N SER A 47 1.32 -14.88 -15.82
CA SER A 47 1.70 -16.26 -16.13
C SER A 47 0.63 -16.97 -16.97
N ALA A 48 -0.66 -16.80 -16.64
CA ALA A 48 -1.76 -17.43 -17.37
C ALA A 48 -1.81 -16.95 -18.83
N ILE A 49 -1.71 -15.64 -19.06
CA ILE A 49 -1.70 -15.03 -20.41
C ILE A 49 -0.52 -15.55 -21.23
N LEU A 50 0.68 -15.64 -20.65
CA LEU A 50 1.87 -16.14 -21.35
C LEU A 50 1.79 -17.65 -21.67
N SER A 51 1.06 -18.41 -20.85
CA SER A 51 0.87 -19.85 -21.05
C SER A 51 -0.30 -20.20 -21.97
N ALA A 52 -1.20 -19.25 -22.25
CA ALA A 52 -2.38 -19.48 -23.06
C ALA A 52 -2.01 -19.52 -24.56
N PRO A 53 -2.52 -20.50 -25.34
CA PRO A 53 -2.24 -20.60 -26.77
C PRO A 53 -2.91 -19.51 -27.62
N GLN A 54 -3.85 -18.76 -27.04
CA GLN A 54 -4.43 -17.54 -27.59
C GLN A 54 -4.64 -16.50 -26.47
N THR A 55 -4.48 -15.22 -26.79
CA THR A 55 -4.72 -14.11 -25.86
C THR A 55 -6.20 -13.95 -25.53
N ASP A 56 -6.51 -13.86 -24.23
CA ASP A 56 -7.81 -13.47 -23.71
C ASP A 56 -7.77 -11.96 -23.41
N ASP A 57 -8.43 -11.16 -24.25
CA ASP A 57 -8.44 -9.70 -24.13
C ASP A 57 -9.02 -9.23 -22.79
N LYS A 58 -9.96 -9.98 -22.21
CA LYS A 58 -10.52 -9.67 -20.89
C LYS A 58 -9.49 -9.85 -19.78
N MET A 59 -8.68 -10.92 -19.85
CA MET A 59 -7.59 -11.12 -18.88
C MET A 59 -6.52 -10.04 -18.98
N LYS A 60 -6.31 -9.47 -20.17
CA LYS A 60 -5.37 -8.37 -20.38
C LYS A 60 -5.88 -7.06 -19.78
N GLU A 61 -7.16 -6.76 -19.96
CA GLU A 61 -7.82 -5.58 -19.38
C GLU A 61 -7.78 -5.62 -17.85
N ASP A 62 -8.13 -6.78 -17.27
CA ASP A 62 -8.00 -7.07 -15.85
C ASP A 62 -6.56 -6.86 -15.30
N LEU A 63 -5.54 -7.23 -16.09
CA LEU A 63 -4.13 -7.08 -15.71
C LEU A 63 -3.72 -5.59 -15.70
N GLU A 64 -4.20 -4.81 -16.67
CA GLU A 64 -3.95 -3.36 -16.74
C GLU A 64 -4.63 -2.62 -15.58
N GLU A 65 -5.84 -3.01 -15.18
CA GLU A 65 -6.54 -2.47 -14.02
C GLU A 65 -5.75 -2.73 -12.72
N LEU A 66 -5.35 -3.99 -12.48
CA LEU A 66 -4.55 -4.34 -11.29
C LEU A 66 -3.23 -3.56 -11.22
N MET A 67 -2.54 -3.36 -12.35
CA MET A 67 -1.33 -2.55 -12.39
C MET A 67 -1.60 -1.06 -12.08
N SER A 68 -2.74 -0.53 -12.53
CA SER A 68 -3.16 0.83 -12.22
C SER A 68 -3.45 1.01 -10.73
N GLU A 69 -4.15 0.05 -10.13
CA GLU A 69 -4.44 0.05 -8.68
C GLU A 69 -3.17 -0.05 -7.84
N ILE A 70 -2.22 -0.92 -8.20
CA ILE A 70 -0.93 -1.02 -7.52
C ILE A 70 -0.20 0.33 -7.55
N LYS A 71 -0.14 1.00 -8.70
CA LYS A 71 0.48 2.32 -8.82
C LYS A 71 -0.23 3.37 -7.95
N LYS A 72 -1.56 3.35 -7.93
CA LYS A 72 -2.36 4.29 -7.12
C LYS A 72 -2.13 4.07 -5.62
N ASN A 73 -2.15 2.81 -5.16
CA ASN A 73 -1.95 2.47 -3.76
C ASN A 73 -0.50 2.74 -3.32
N ALA A 74 0.48 2.45 -4.17
CA ALA A 74 1.89 2.77 -3.89
C ALA A 74 2.14 4.27 -3.72
N ASN A 75 1.45 5.13 -4.50
CA ASN A 75 1.53 6.58 -4.34
C ASN A 75 0.83 7.11 -3.07
N LYS A 76 -0.13 6.36 -2.50
CA LYS A 76 -0.78 6.73 -1.24
C LYS A 76 0.04 6.35 -0.01
N VAL A 77 0.84 5.27 -0.12
CA VAL A 77 1.70 4.78 0.96
C VAL A 77 3.01 5.58 1.06
N ARG A 78 3.45 6.20 -0.04
CA ARG A 78 4.69 6.99 -0.12
C ARG A 78 4.53 8.39 0.46
#